data_AF-A0A126ZJR1-F1
#
_entry.id   AF-A0A126ZJR1-F1
#
_cell.length_a   1.000
_cell.length_b   1.000
_cell.length_c   1.000
_cell.angle_alpha   90.00
_cell.angle_beta   90.00
_cell.angle_gamma   90.00
#
_symmetry.space_group_name_H-M   'P 1'
#
loop_
_entity.id
_entity.type
_entity.pdbx_description
1 polymer ?
#
loop_
_entity_poly.entity_id
_entity_poly.type
_entity_poly.pdbx_seq_one_letter_code
_entity_poly.pdbx_strand_id
1 'polypeptide(L)'
;MKPLADISRVGCGAYTYVVGTGAGACVATRPDGAFGMLEFGSLESCLSDLGDALQPYFPRVDLQFAGRSLGSCSTTSLRGAPHQMAARIRESGIAA
;
A
#
# COMPACT_ATOMS: atom_id res chain seq x y z
N MET A 1 -7.84 -10.57 12.80
CA MET A 1 -7.02 -9.34 12.89
C MET A 1 -6.93 -8.73 11.51
N LYS A 2 -6.91 -7.39 11.39
CA LYS A 2 -6.84 -6.70 10.10
C LYS A 2 -5.46 -6.07 9.95
N PRO A 3 -4.74 -6.29 8.83
CA PRO A 3 -3.45 -5.68 8.61
C PRO A 3 -3.60 -4.18 8.38
N LEU A 4 -2.55 -3.45 8.73
CA LEU A 4 -2.37 -2.05 8.41
C LEU A 4 -1.31 -1.95 7.31
N ALA A 5 -1.63 -1.32 6.20
CA ALA A 5 -0.68 -1.00 5.15
C ALA A 5 -0.49 0.51 5.09
N ASP A 6 0.74 0.97 5.29
CA ASP A 6 1.10 2.39 5.11
C ASP A 6 1.89 2.55 3.82
N ILE A 7 1.36 3.38 2.92
CA ILE A 7 1.98 3.72 1.65
C ILE A 7 2.70 5.06 1.80
N SER A 8 3.96 5.12 1.41
CA SER A 8 4.76 6.34 1.49
C SER A 8 5.38 6.68 0.14
N ARG A 9 5.54 7.97 -0.13
CA ARG A 9 6.28 8.47 -1.28
C ARG A 9 7.75 8.61 -0.91
N VAL A 10 8.64 7.92 -1.62
CA VAL A 10 10.09 7.89 -1.35
C VAL A 10 10.91 8.70 -2.37
N GLY A 11 10.28 9.24 -3.40
CA GLY A 11 10.92 10.08 -4.40
C GLY A 11 9.95 10.74 -5.38
N CYS A 12 10.47 11.36 -6.43
CA CYS A 12 9.65 12.00 -7.46
C CYS A 12 8.92 10.92 -8.29
N GLY A 13 7.72 10.54 -7.84
CA GLY A 13 6.91 9.49 -8.48
C GLY A 13 7.20 8.07 -7.99
N ALA A 14 8.07 7.91 -6.98
CA ALA A 14 8.37 6.62 -6.37
C ALA A 14 7.56 6.41 -5.08
N TYR A 15 6.95 5.23 -4.95
CA TYR A 15 6.11 4.83 -3.81
C TYR A 15 6.61 3.53 -3.21
N THR A 16 6.40 3.35 -1.91
CA THR A 16 6.66 2.10 -1.21
C THR A 16 5.52 1.83 -0.23
N TYR A 17 5.43 0.62 0.28
CA TYR A 17 4.50 0.29 1.33
C TYR A 17 5.12 -0.60 2.41
N VAL A 18 4.60 -0.47 3.62
CA VAL A 18 4.91 -1.33 4.75
C VAL A 18 3.61 -1.94 5.24
N VAL A 19 3.61 -3.25 5.50
CA VAL A 19 2.46 -3.94 6.08
C VAL A 19 2.78 -4.30 7.52
N GLY A 20 1.86 -4.11 8.44
CA GLY A 20 2.03 -4.52 9.82
C GLY A 20 0.73 -4.99 10.45
N THR A 21 0.85 -5.63 11.61
CA THR A 21 -0.28 -5.95 12.48
C THR A 21 -0.03 -5.29 13.84
N GLY A 22 -0.27 -3.98 13.95
CA GLY A 22 0.07 -3.22 15.15
C GLY A 22 1.57 -2.90 15.28
N ALA A 23 2.13 -3.00 16.49
CA ALA A 23 3.50 -2.57 16.86
C ALA A 23 4.67 -3.26 16.12
N GLY A 24 4.39 -4.15 15.18
CA GLY A 24 5.37 -4.75 14.28
C GLY A 24 4.99 -4.44 12.83
N ALA A 25 5.84 -3.65 12.17
CA ALA A 25 5.72 -3.36 10.75
C ALA A 25 6.79 -4.18 10.00
N CYS A 26 6.38 -4.97 9.02
CA CYS A 26 7.27 -5.67 8.11
C CYS A 26 7.31 -4.93 6.77
N VAL A 27 8.51 -4.53 6.36
CA VAL A 27 8.74 -3.92 5.04
C VAL A 27 8.58 -5.02 4.00
N ALA A 28 7.75 -4.77 2.98
CA ALA A 28 7.61 -5.71 1.89
C ALA A 28 8.98 -5.85 1.19
N THR A 29 9.50 -7.07 1.20
CA THR A 29 10.81 -7.41 0.64
C THR A 29 10.62 -7.81 -0.83
N ARG A 30 11.54 -7.38 -1.70
CA ARG A 30 11.49 -7.80 -3.10
C ARG A 30 11.59 -9.34 -3.21
N PRO A 31 10.93 -9.96 -4.20
CA PRO A 31 10.99 -11.41 -4.41
C PRO A 31 12.39 -11.93 -4.75
N ASP A 32 13.35 -11.04 -5.05
CA ASP A 32 14.77 -11.38 -5.23
C ASP A 32 15.54 -11.55 -3.90
N GLY A 33 14.87 -11.42 -2.75
CA GLY A 33 15.49 -11.53 -1.44
C GLY A 33 16.37 -10.34 -1.06
N ALA A 34 16.38 -9.27 -1.86
CA ALA A 34 17.05 -8.03 -1.49
C ALA A 34 16.27 -7.34 -0.36
N PHE A 35 16.94 -7.16 0.78
CA PHE A 35 16.45 -6.32 1.88
C PHE A 35 16.45 -4.86 1.45
N GLY A 36 15.38 -4.46 0.76
CA GLY A 36 15.15 -3.10 0.29
C GLY A 36 13.66 -2.82 0.26
N MET A 37 13.29 -1.58 0.57
CA MET A 37 11.93 -1.08 0.35
C MET A 37 11.53 -1.38 -1.10
N LEU A 38 10.38 -2.04 -1.29
CA LEU A 38 9.80 -2.20 -2.63
C LEU A 38 9.43 -0.81 -3.16
N GLU A 39 10.25 -0.28 -4.08
CA GLU A 39 9.98 0.97 -4.76
C GLU A 39 9.21 0.74 -6.06
N PHE A 40 8.08 1.42 -6.19
CA PHE A 40 7.19 1.40 -7.35
C PHE A 40 7.21 2.76 -8.04
N GLY A 41 7.36 2.77 -9.37
CA GLY A 41 7.33 4.01 -10.18
C GLY A 41 5.94 4.64 -10.33
N SER A 42 4.90 4.08 -9.69
CA SER A 42 3.56 4.66 -9.63
C SER A 42 2.82 4.20 -8.37
N LEU A 43 1.85 5.00 -7.92
CA LEU A 43 0.99 4.66 -6.79
C LEU A 43 0.09 3.48 -7.14
N GLU A 44 -0.33 3.40 -8.38
CA GLU A 44 -1.19 2.36 -8.94
C GLU A 44 -0.49 0.99 -8.91
N SER A 45 0.79 0.92 -9.32
CA SER A 45 1.59 -0.29 -9.22
C SER A 45 1.79 -0.72 -7.76
N CYS A 46 2.02 0.24 -6.86
CA CYS A 46 2.15 0.00 -5.43
C CYS A 46 0.85 -0.58 -4.82
N LEU A 47 -0.30 -0.03 -5.18
CA LEU A 47 -1.62 -0.50 -4.72
C LEU A 47 -1.96 -1.88 -5.28
N SER A 48 -1.63 -2.12 -6.55
CA SER A 48 -1.86 -3.41 -7.19
C SER A 48 -1.05 -4.52 -6.53
N ASP A 49 0.25 -4.29 -6.32
CA ASP A 49 1.15 -5.25 -5.66
C ASP A 49 0.74 -5.51 -4.21
N LEU A 50 0.41 -4.46 -3.46
CA LEU A 50 -0.13 -4.57 -2.10
C LEU A 50 -1.41 -5.43 -2.06
N GLY A 51 -2.31 -5.22 -3.02
CA GLY A 51 -3.53 -6.01 -3.17
C GLY A 51 -3.23 -7.48 -3.43
N ASP A 52 -2.33 -7.78 -4.36
CA ASP A 52 -1.90 -9.14 -4.71
C ASP A 52 -1.20 -9.86 -3.55
N ALA A 53 -0.31 -9.16 -2.83
CA ALA A 53 0.41 -9.71 -1.69
C ALA A 53 -0.51 -10.06 -0.52
N LEU A 54 -1.55 -9.25 -0.29
CA LEU A 54 -2.46 -9.42 0.85
C LEU A 54 -3.69 -10.27 0.55
N GLN A 55 -4.16 -10.33 -0.69
CA GLN A 55 -5.40 -11.03 -1.07
C GLN A 55 -5.48 -12.49 -0.57
N PRO A 56 -4.40 -13.31 -0.60
CA PRO A 56 -4.47 -14.69 -0.11
C PRO A 56 -4.69 -14.82 1.40
N TYR A 57 -4.34 -13.79 2.18
CA TYR A 57 -4.32 -13.85 3.64
C TYR A 57 -5.40 -12.99 4.29
N PHE A 58 -5.67 -11.82 3.70
CA PHE A 58 -6.55 -10.81 4.28
C PHE A 58 -7.50 -10.26 3.21
N PRO A 59 -8.83 -10.42 3.38
CA PRO A 59 -9.81 -9.87 2.44
C PRO A 59 -9.96 -8.34 2.56
N ARG A 60 -9.52 -7.76 3.68
CA ARG A 60 -9.53 -6.31 3.93
C ARG A 60 -8.25 -5.89 4.65
N VAL A 61 -7.86 -4.65 4.41
CA VAL A 61 -6.70 -3.98 5.00
C VAL A 61 -7.11 -2.57 5.44
N ASP A 62 -6.50 -2.05 6.49
CA ASP A 62 -6.50 -0.61 6.76
C ASP A 62 -5.41 0.05 5.96
N LEU A 63 -5.76 1.10 5.23
CA LEU A 63 -4.83 1.82 4.38
C LEU A 63 -4.45 3.14 5.05
N GLN A 64 -3.16 3.41 5.09
CA GLN A 64 -2.58 4.71 5.41
C GLN A 64 -1.77 5.21 4.23
N PHE A 65 -1.67 6.53 4.13
CA PHE A 65 -0.72 7.17 3.25
C PHE A 65 0.09 8.20 4.02
N ALA A 66 1.41 8.04 4.05
CA ALA A 66 2.33 8.86 4.84
C ALA A 66 1.85 9.01 6.29
N GLY A 67 1.41 7.90 6.91
CA GLY A 67 0.90 7.87 8.29
C GLY A 67 -0.50 8.46 8.50
N ARG A 68 -1.18 8.96 7.45
CA ARG A 68 -2.57 9.42 7.52
C ARG A 68 -3.53 8.31 7.11
N SER A 69 -4.51 8.03 7.97
CA SER A 69 -5.53 7.00 7.72
C SER A 69 -6.47 7.37 6.57
N LEU A 70 -6.57 6.47 5.59
CA LEU A 70 -7.51 6.51 4.46
C LEU A 70 -8.72 5.60 4.70
N GLY A 71 -8.70 4.84 5.80
CA GLY A 71 -9.73 3.88 6.17
C GLY A 71 -9.50 2.48 5.60
N SER A 72 -10.52 1.63 5.72
CA SER A 72 -10.44 0.23 5.35
C SER A 72 -10.93 -0.01 3.92
N CYS A 73 -10.19 -0.80 3.15
CA CYS A 73 -10.57 -1.24 1.81
C CYS A 73 -10.38 -2.75 1.63
N SER A 74 -11.05 -3.32 0.62
CA SER A 74 -10.81 -4.70 0.22
C SER A 74 -9.54 -4.83 -0.60
N THR A 75 -8.80 -5.90 -0.37
CA THR A 75 -7.58 -6.23 -1.14
C THR A 75 -7.89 -6.50 -2.61
N THR A 76 -9.10 -7.00 -2.91
CA THR A 76 -9.62 -7.13 -4.28
C THR A 76 -9.83 -5.79 -4.97
N SER A 77 -10.20 -4.72 -4.25
CA SER A 77 -10.35 -3.38 -4.85
C SER A 77 -9.00 -2.69 -5.07
N LEU A 78 -8.03 -2.92 -4.18
CA LEU A 78 -6.66 -2.46 -4.36
C LEU A 78 -6.06 -3.02 -5.66
N ARG A 79 -6.25 -4.32 -5.88
CA ARG A 79 -5.78 -5.04 -7.08
C ARG A 79 -6.62 -4.74 -8.33
N GLY A 80 -7.95 -4.76 -8.20
CA GLY A 80 -8.87 -4.69 -9.34
C GLY A 80 -9.17 -3.27 -9.84
N ALA A 81 -8.96 -2.24 -9.00
CA ALA A 81 -9.19 -0.85 -9.36
C ALA A 81 -8.11 0.10 -8.79
N PRO A 82 -6.81 -0.15 -9.05
CA PRO A 82 -5.71 0.62 -8.48
C PRO A 82 -5.77 2.10 -8.85
N HIS A 83 -6.22 2.44 -10.06
CA HIS A 83 -6.41 3.83 -10.51
C HIS A 83 -7.47 4.58 -9.70
N GLN A 84 -8.60 3.94 -9.37
CA GLN A 84 -9.64 4.57 -8.56
C GLN A 84 -9.15 4.79 -7.12
N MET A 85 -8.39 3.84 -6.57
CA MET A 85 -7.79 4.00 -5.26
C MET A 85 -6.74 5.11 -5.25
N ALA A 86 -5.86 5.17 -6.26
CA ALA A 86 -4.88 6.24 -6.40
C ALA A 86 -5.56 7.62 -6.52
N ALA A 87 -6.65 7.74 -7.29
CA ALA A 87 -7.43 8.96 -7.38
C ALA A 87 -7.97 9.39 -6.01
N ARG A 88 -8.57 8.48 -5.23
CA ARG A 88 -9.06 8.77 -3.87
C ARG A 88 -7.96 9.25 -2.92
N ILE A 89 -6.76 8.70 -3.04
CA ILE A 89 -5.60 9.13 -2.24
C ILE A 89 -5.19 10.55 -2.63
N ARG A 90 -5.15 10.86 -3.93
CA ARG A 90 -4.85 12.21 -4.43
C ARG A 90 -5.92 13.23 -4.03
N GLU A 91 -7.20 12.87 -4.16
CA GLU A 91 -8.36 13.69 -3.81
C GLU A 91 -8.48 13.96 -2.30
N SER A 92 -7.94 13.07 -1.46
CA SER A 92 -7.93 13.28 0.00
C SER A 92 -7.04 14.45 0.45
N GLY A 93 -6.29 15.09 -0.46
CA GLY A 93 -5.39 16.20 -0.16
C GLY A 93 -4.16 15.80 0.67
N ILE A 94 -3.95 14.49 0.86
CA ILE A 94 -2.87 13.91 1.65
C ILE A 94 -1.62 13.67 0.79
N ALA A 95 -1.78 13.52 -0.53
CA ALA A 95 -0.71 13.18 -1.48
C ALA A 95 -0.29 14.33 -2.42
N ALA A 96 -0.46 15.59 -1.99
CA ALA A 96 0.01 16.78 -2.72
C ALA A 96 1.54 16.87 -2.74
#